data_AF-A0AAP8KKD8-F1
#
_entry.id   AF-A0AAP8KKD8-F1
#
_cell.length_a   1.000
_cell.length_b   1.000
_cell.length_c   1.000
_cell.angle_alpha   90.00
_cell.angle_beta   90.00
_cell.angle_gamma   90.00
#
_symmetry.space_group_name_H-M   'P 1'
#
loop_
_entity.id
_entity.type
_entity.pdbx_description
1 polymer ?
#
loop_
_entity_poly.entity_id
_entity_poly.type
_entity_poly.pdbx_seq_one_letter_code
_entity_poly.pdbx_strand_id
1 'polypeptide(L)'
;CLQNQEAELNLSELDLKTLPDLPPQITTLEIRKNLLTHLPDLPPMLKVIHAQFNQLESLPALPETLEELNVGDNKIKELPFLPENLTHLRVHNNRLHILPLLPPELKLLVVSGNRLDSIPPFPDKLEGLALANNFIEQLPELPFSMNRAVLMNNNLTTLPESVLRLAQNAFVNVAGNP
;
A
#
# COMPACT_ATOMS: atom_id res chain seq x y z
N CYS A 1 -26.43 -6.00 -0.31
CA CYS A 1 -25.82 -5.03 -1.23
C CYS A 1 -26.73 -4.56 -2.38
N LEU A 2 -26.89 -5.26 -3.52
CA LEU A 2 -27.65 -4.74 -4.69
C LEU A 2 -29.10 -4.33 -4.39
N GLN A 3 -29.86 -5.16 -3.66
CA GLN A 3 -31.25 -4.86 -3.32
C GLN A 3 -31.39 -3.71 -2.29
N ASN A 4 -30.37 -3.52 -1.45
CA ASN A 4 -30.40 -2.56 -0.36
C ASN A 4 -29.65 -1.25 -0.68
N GLN A 5 -29.07 -1.15 -1.88
CA GLN A 5 -28.20 -0.04 -2.30
C GLN A 5 -27.09 0.28 -1.29
N GLU A 6 -26.54 -0.75 -0.65
CA GLU A 6 -25.45 -0.57 0.30
C GLU A 6 -24.18 -0.12 -0.43
N ALA A 7 -23.50 0.87 0.14
CA ALA A 7 -22.22 1.38 -0.34
C ALA A 7 -21.04 0.45 0.04
N GLU A 8 -21.24 -0.43 1.02
CA GLU A 8 -20.23 -1.38 1.49
C GLU A 8 -20.62 -2.81 1.13
N LEU A 9 -19.64 -3.58 0.65
CA LEU A 9 -19.75 -5.02 0.46
C LEU A 9 -18.67 -5.71 1.30
N ASN A 10 -19.10 -6.40 2.35
CA ASN A 10 -18.23 -7.19 3.21
C ASN A 10 -18.42 -8.69 2.96
N LEU A 11 -17.35 -9.33 2.49
CA LEU A 11 -17.22 -10.76 2.22
C LEU A 11 -15.97 -11.34 2.89
N SER A 12 -15.55 -10.74 4.00
CA SER A 12 -14.34 -11.14 4.73
C SER A 12 -14.53 -12.45 5.49
N GLU A 13 -13.48 -13.25 5.62
CA GLU A 13 -13.47 -14.46 6.46
C GLU A 13 -14.49 -15.54 6.01
N LEU A 14 -14.61 -15.76 4.69
CA LEU A 14 -15.57 -16.67 4.08
C LEU A 14 -14.94 -17.82 3.28
N ASP A 15 -13.62 -18.01 3.39
CA ASP A 15 -12.83 -19.00 2.64
C ASP A 15 -13.04 -18.94 1.10
N LEU A 16 -13.36 -17.76 0.59
CA LEU A 16 -13.65 -17.55 -0.83
C LEU A 16 -12.39 -17.77 -1.67
N LYS A 17 -12.51 -18.57 -2.73
CA LYS A 17 -11.42 -18.81 -3.69
C LYS A 17 -11.48 -17.87 -4.90
N THR A 18 -12.66 -17.37 -5.20
CA THR A 18 -12.97 -16.48 -6.32
C THR A 18 -14.08 -15.51 -5.92
N LEU A 19 -14.19 -14.38 -6.62
CA LEU A 19 -15.32 -13.48 -6.53
C LEU A 19 -16.07 -13.43 -7.88
N PRO A 20 -17.40 -13.31 -7.89
CA PRO A 20 -18.15 -12.93 -9.07
C PRO A 20 -17.98 -11.43 -9.37
N ASP A 21 -18.63 -10.95 -10.43
CA ASP A 21 -18.73 -9.52 -10.72
C ASP A 21 -19.28 -8.74 -9.52
N LEU A 22 -18.66 -7.59 -9.28
CA LEU A 22 -18.97 -6.76 -8.12
C LEU A 22 -20.10 -5.76 -8.44
N PRO A 23 -20.98 -5.45 -7.48
CA PRO A 23 -22.02 -4.44 -7.67
C PRO A 23 -21.40 -3.08 -8.01
N PRO A 24 -21.85 -2.38 -9.08
CA PRO A 24 -21.17 -1.20 -9.58
C PRO A 24 -21.23 0.03 -8.65
N GLN A 25 -22.17 0.04 -7.70
CA GLN A 25 -22.44 1.17 -6.82
C GLN A 25 -21.65 1.18 -5.50
N ILE A 26 -20.89 0.12 -5.20
CA ILE A 26 -20.15 0.06 -3.93
C ILE A 26 -18.98 1.03 -3.93
N THR A 27 -18.74 1.64 -2.78
CA THR A 27 -17.59 2.50 -2.51
C THR A 27 -16.57 1.81 -1.60
N THR A 28 -16.97 0.78 -0.87
CA THR A 28 -16.11 0.03 0.05
C THR A 28 -16.21 -1.47 -0.21
N LEU A 29 -15.06 -2.12 -0.41
CA LEU A 29 -14.94 -3.56 -0.58
C LEU A 29 -14.05 -4.15 0.51
N GLU A 30 -14.65 -5.03 1.33
CA GLU A 30 -13.99 -5.74 2.44
C GLU A 30 -13.97 -7.23 2.11
N ILE A 31 -12.82 -7.74 1.68
CA ILE A 31 -12.61 -9.13 1.23
C ILE A 31 -11.41 -9.78 1.91
N ARG A 32 -11.00 -9.28 3.08
CA ARG A 32 -9.84 -9.76 3.82
C ARG A 32 -10.02 -11.20 4.29
N LYS A 33 -8.89 -11.90 4.52
CA LYS A 33 -8.85 -13.27 5.05
C LYS A 33 -9.72 -14.23 4.25
N ASN A 34 -9.43 -14.32 2.96
CA ASN A 34 -10.00 -15.31 2.06
C ASN A 34 -8.85 -16.08 1.39
N LEU A 35 -9.17 -16.87 0.37
CA LEU A 35 -8.23 -17.66 -0.42
C LEU A 35 -8.16 -17.16 -1.87
N LEU A 36 -8.46 -15.87 -2.09
CA LEU A 36 -8.53 -15.27 -3.42
C LEU A 36 -7.14 -15.23 -4.06
N THR A 37 -7.05 -15.70 -5.30
CA THR A 37 -5.81 -15.64 -6.09
C THR A 37 -5.80 -14.46 -7.07
N HIS A 38 -6.98 -13.95 -7.41
CA HIS A 38 -7.20 -12.83 -8.33
C HIS A 38 -8.47 -12.08 -7.92
N LEU A 39 -8.60 -10.83 -8.35
CA LEU A 39 -9.82 -10.04 -8.23
C LEU A 39 -10.47 -9.87 -9.62
N PRO A 40 -11.81 -9.78 -9.70
CA PRO A 40 -12.50 -9.36 -10.91
C PRO A 40 -12.26 -7.86 -11.17
N ASP A 41 -12.79 -7.34 -12.27
CA ASP A 41 -12.78 -5.90 -12.55
C ASP A 41 -13.43 -5.12 -11.40
N LEU A 42 -12.78 -4.02 -11.03
CA LEU A 42 -13.17 -3.22 -9.88
C LEU A 42 -14.24 -2.18 -10.27
N PRO A 43 -15.33 -2.05 -9.49
CA PRO A 43 -16.31 -1.00 -9.70
C PRO A 43 -15.67 0.41 -9.72
N PRO A 44 -16.11 1.29 -10.65
CA PRO A 44 -15.47 2.58 -10.87
C PRO A 44 -15.68 3.59 -9.72
N MET A 45 -16.58 3.30 -8.77
CA MET A 45 -16.90 4.17 -7.63
C MET A 45 -16.17 3.76 -6.34
N LEU A 46 -15.34 2.70 -6.38
CA LEU A 46 -14.62 2.23 -5.19
C LEU A 46 -13.65 3.30 -4.68
N LYS A 47 -13.73 3.55 -3.38
CA LYS A 47 -12.85 4.44 -2.61
C LYS A 47 -11.95 3.67 -1.67
N VAL A 48 -12.42 2.54 -1.16
CA VAL A 48 -11.70 1.73 -0.17
C VAL A 48 -11.71 0.26 -0.58
N ILE A 49 -10.53 -0.36 -0.61
CA ILE A 49 -10.37 -1.80 -0.84
C ILE A 49 -9.48 -2.37 0.26
N HIS A 50 -10.04 -3.31 1.03
CA HIS A 50 -9.32 -4.11 2.01
C HIS A 50 -9.36 -5.58 1.60
N ALA A 51 -8.21 -6.08 1.13
CA ALA A 51 -8.03 -7.42 0.61
C ALA A 51 -6.81 -8.14 1.23
N GLN A 52 -6.37 -7.69 2.41
CA GLN A 52 -5.26 -8.31 3.11
C GLN A 52 -5.54 -9.77 3.52
N PHE A 53 -4.50 -10.57 3.70
CA PHE A 53 -4.58 -12.00 4.01
C PHE A 53 -5.33 -12.80 2.93
N ASN A 54 -4.86 -12.68 1.69
CA ASN A 54 -5.34 -13.48 0.56
C ASN A 54 -4.13 -14.17 -0.12
N GLN A 55 -4.32 -14.66 -1.34
CA GLN A 55 -3.27 -15.29 -2.14
C GLN A 55 -3.08 -14.54 -3.47
N LEU A 56 -3.41 -13.24 -3.53
CA LEU A 56 -3.39 -12.43 -4.74
C LEU A 56 -1.98 -12.36 -5.32
N GLU A 57 -1.83 -12.69 -6.60
CA GLU A 57 -0.54 -12.60 -7.31
C GLU A 57 -0.37 -11.30 -8.09
N SER A 58 -1.48 -10.66 -8.43
CA SER A 58 -1.57 -9.37 -9.13
C SER A 58 -2.86 -8.64 -8.74
N LEU A 59 -3.00 -7.39 -9.19
CA LEU A 59 -4.22 -6.61 -9.06
C LEU A 59 -4.73 -6.20 -10.45
N PRO A 60 -6.05 -6.09 -10.65
CA PRO A 60 -6.63 -5.46 -11.82
C PRO A 60 -6.35 -3.94 -11.82
N ALA A 61 -6.78 -3.24 -12.86
CA ALA A 61 -6.73 -1.78 -12.89
C ALA A 61 -7.48 -1.18 -11.69
N LEU A 62 -6.84 -0.23 -11.01
CA LEU A 62 -7.44 0.45 -9.86
C LEU A 62 -8.36 1.58 -10.34
N PRO A 63 -9.52 1.79 -9.68
CA PRO A 63 -10.40 2.88 -10.03
C PRO A 63 -9.79 4.23 -9.64
N GLU A 64 -10.00 5.26 -10.48
CA GLU A 64 -9.49 6.62 -10.25
C GLU A 64 -10.00 7.28 -8.95
N THR A 65 -11.12 6.77 -8.42
CA THR A 65 -11.72 7.23 -7.16
C THR A 65 -11.09 6.62 -5.92
N LEU A 66 -10.13 5.69 -6.05
CA LEU A 66 -9.59 4.95 -4.93
C LEU A 66 -8.75 5.85 -4.02
N GLU A 67 -9.09 5.88 -2.73
CA GLU A 67 -8.46 6.68 -1.70
C GLU A 67 -7.62 5.81 -0.75
N GLU A 68 -8.04 4.56 -0.52
CA GLU A 68 -7.35 3.60 0.34
C GLU A 68 -7.27 2.19 -0.28
N LEU A 69 -6.05 1.64 -0.31
CA LEU A 69 -5.77 0.28 -0.74
C LEU A 69 -4.97 -0.47 0.34
N ASN A 70 -5.52 -1.59 0.80
CA ASN A 70 -4.81 -2.54 1.64
C ASN A 70 -4.84 -3.94 1.03
N VAL A 71 -3.67 -4.39 0.57
CA VAL A 71 -3.45 -5.73 -0.01
C VAL A 71 -2.27 -6.42 0.67
N GLY A 72 -2.06 -6.11 1.96
CA GLY A 72 -1.02 -6.75 2.77
C GLY A 72 -1.17 -8.28 2.85
N ASP A 73 -0.09 -9.00 3.10
CA ASP A 73 -0.11 -10.45 3.27
C ASP A 73 -0.72 -11.17 2.05
N ASN A 74 -0.13 -10.94 0.89
CA ASN A 74 -0.48 -11.55 -0.39
C ASN A 74 0.79 -12.05 -1.11
N LYS A 75 0.72 -12.31 -2.41
CA LYS A 75 1.84 -12.81 -3.24
C LYS A 75 2.16 -11.86 -4.40
N ILE A 76 1.77 -10.59 -4.29
CA ILE A 76 1.85 -9.59 -5.35
C ILE A 76 3.31 -9.32 -5.69
N LYS A 77 3.63 -9.38 -6.99
CA LYS A 77 4.99 -9.15 -7.53
C LYS A 77 5.16 -7.74 -8.11
N GLU A 78 4.07 -7.15 -8.58
CA GLU A 78 4.01 -5.82 -9.17
C GLU A 78 2.68 -5.16 -8.86
N LEU A 79 2.69 -3.83 -8.74
CA LEU A 79 1.48 -3.03 -8.61
C LEU A 79 1.10 -2.41 -9.96
N PRO A 80 -0.20 -2.26 -10.27
CA PRO A 80 -0.66 -1.45 -11.38
C PRO A 80 -0.37 0.04 -11.13
N PHE A 81 -0.76 0.88 -12.09
CA PHE A 81 -0.77 2.33 -11.87
C PHE A 81 -1.59 2.69 -10.62
N LEU A 82 -1.05 3.60 -9.80
CA LEU A 82 -1.69 4.07 -8.59
C LEU A 82 -2.49 5.35 -8.92
N PRO A 83 -3.79 5.41 -8.57
CA PRO A 83 -4.61 6.57 -8.89
C PRO A 83 -4.17 7.80 -8.08
N GLU A 84 -4.33 8.98 -8.68
CA GLU A 84 -3.87 10.27 -8.14
C GLU A 84 -4.47 10.59 -6.76
N ASN A 85 -5.69 10.11 -6.49
CA ASN A 85 -6.42 10.35 -5.23
C ASN A 85 -6.02 9.42 -4.08
N LEU A 86 -5.11 8.46 -4.32
CA LEU A 86 -4.75 7.47 -3.32
C LEU A 86 -3.97 8.12 -2.17
N THR A 87 -4.53 8.04 -0.97
CA THR A 87 -3.94 8.64 0.25
C THR A 87 -3.28 7.59 1.16
N HIS A 88 -3.75 6.34 1.11
CA HIS A 88 -3.25 5.26 1.95
C HIS A 88 -2.96 4.00 1.14
N LEU A 89 -1.69 3.57 1.14
CA LEU A 89 -1.26 2.36 0.45
C LEU A 89 -0.57 1.41 1.44
N ARG A 90 -1.16 0.21 1.59
CA ARG A 90 -0.61 -0.88 2.41
C ARG A 90 -0.45 -2.13 1.56
N VAL A 91 0.80 -2.51 1.33
CA VAL A 91 1.21 -3.67 0.50
C VAL A 91 2.29 -4.50 1.21
N HIS A 92 2.33 -4.46 2.54
CA HIS A 92 3.28 -5.21 3.35
C HIS A 92 3.17 -6.72 3.11
N ASN A 93 4.26 -7.45 3.38
CA ASN A 93 4.33 -8.91 3.26
C ASN A 93 3.85 -9.40 1.88
N ASN A 94 4.47 -8.85 0.83
CA ASN A 94 4.27 -9.26 -0.56
C ASN A 94 5.63 -9.65 -1.18
N ARG A 95 5.74 -9.65 -2.50
CA ARG A 95 6.95 -10.04 -3.25
C ARG A 95 7.39 -8.93 -4.20
N LEU A 96 7.06 -7.68 -3.88
CA LEU A 96 7.37 -6.53 -4.71
C LEU A 96 8.89 -6.33 -4.79
N HIS A 97 9.37 -6.12 -6.02
CA HIS A 97 10.76 -5.75 -6.30
C HIS A 97 10.91 -4.25 -6.63
N ILE A 98 9.83 -3.62 -7.10
CA ILE A 98 9.78 -2.20 -7.43
C ILE A 98 8.41 -1.64 -7.06
N LEU A 99 8.34 -0.33 -6.82
CA LEU A 99 7.07 0.40 -6.75
C LEU A 99 6.89 1.29 -8.00
N PRO A 100 5.65 1.47 -8.48
CA PRO A 100 5.34 2.51 -9.45
C PRO A 100 5.54 3.90 -8.82
N LEU A 101 5.39 4.95 -9.64
CA LEU A 101 5.36 6.32 -9.13
C LEU A 101 4.29 6.46 -8.04
N LEU A 102 4.67 7.13 -6.95
CA LEU A 102 3.75 7.37 -5.84
C LEU A 102 2.85 8.57 -6.15
N PRO A 103 1.54 8.49 -5.86
CA PRO A 103 0.62 9.58 -6.10
C PRO A 103 0.92 10.77 -5.18
N PRO A 104 0.68 12.02 -5.64
CA PRO A 104 1.04 13.23 -4.90
C PRO A 104 0.26 13.39 -3.58
N GLU A 105 -0.93 12.79 -3.49
CA GLU A 105 -1.80 12.84 -2.30
C GLU A 105 -1.48 11.78 -1.25
N LEU A 106 -0.48 10.91 -1.49
CA LEU A 106 -0.16 9.81 -0.58
C LEU A 106 0.36 10.32 0.77
N LYS A 107 -0.31 9.90 1.84
CA LYS A 107 0.02 10.24 3.24
C LYS A 107 0.63 9.09 4.01
N LEU A 108 0.26 7.85 3.66
CA LEU A 108 0.75 6.65 4.31
C LEU A 108 1.21 5.61 3.29
N LEU A 109 2.46 5.17 3.42
CA LEU A 109 3.04 4.08 2.65
C LEU A 109 3.56 2.97 3.57
N VAL A 110 2.98 1.78 3.46
CA VAL A 110 3.40 0.59 4.21
C VAL A 110 3.75 -0.53 3.24
N VAL A 111 5.03 -0.76 3.02
CA VAL A 111 5.57 -1.76 2.07
C VAL A 111 6.58 -2.70 2.75
N SER A 112 6.52 -2.81 4.08
CA SER A 112 7.43 -3.65 4.87
C SER A 112 7.33 -5.13 4.48
N GLY A 113 8.42 -5.88 4.54
CA GLY A 113 8.42 -7.31 4.21
C GLY A 113 8.21 -7.57 2.71
N ASN A 114 8.87 -6.79 1.86
CA ASN A 114 8.93 -7.01 0.41
C ASN A 114 10.38 -7.32 0.01
N ARG A 115 10.71 -7.15 -1.28
CA ARG A 115 12.05 -7.38 -1.84
C ARG A 115 12.54 -6.14 -2.60
N LEU A 116 12.16 -4.96 -2.11
CA LEU A 116 12.52 -3.68 -2.71
C LEU A 116 14.01 -3.40 -2.49
N ASP A 117 14.75 -3.11 -3.54
CA ASP A 117 16.13 -2.63 -3.50
C ASP A 117 16.23 -1.10 -3.65
N SER A 118 15.16 -0.49 -4.13
CA SER A 118 15.04 0.93 -4.44
C SER A 118 13.62 1.43 -4.14
N ILE A 119 13.49 2.74 -4.02
CA ILE A 119 12.21 3.40 -3.74
C ILE A 119 12.11 4.65 -4.62
N PRO A 120 10.94 4.94 -5.23
CA PRO A 120 10.73 6.20 -5.95
C PRO A 120 10.77 7.40 -5.00
N PRO A 121 10.91 8.63 -5.54
CA PRO A 121 10.79 9.86 -4.74
C PRO A 121 9.48 9.89 -3.94
N PHE A 122 9.58 10.37 -2.70
CA PHE A 122 8.41 10.50 -1.84
C PHE A 122 7.61 11.76 -2.18
N PRO A 123 6.27 11.71 -2.12
CA PRO A 123 5.44 12.89 -2.28
C PRO A 123 5.52 13.78 -1.03
N ASP A 124 5.36 15.10 -1.21
CA ASP A 124 5.49 16.11 -0.14
C ASP A 124 4.52 15.90 1.02
N LYS A 125 3.40 15.20 0.79
CA LYS A 125 2.35 14.93 1.78
C LYS A 125 2.58 13.64 2.60
N LEU A 126 3.67 12.91 2.36
CA LEU A 126 3.90 11.63 3.03
C LEU A 126 4.25 11.82 4.51
N GLU A 127 3.32 11.46 5.38
CA GLU A 127 3.45 11.60 6.83
C GLU A 127 4.00 10.32 7.49
N GLY A 128 3.62 9.15 6.96
CA GLY A 128 3.94 7.84 7.51
C GLY A 128 4.58 6.90 6.50
N LEU A 129 5.71 6.31 6.88
CA LEU A 129 6.50 5.41 6.04
C LEU A 129 6.93 4.16 6.83
N ALA A 130 6.69 2.98 6.25
CA ALA A 130 7.17 1.71 6.78
C ALA A 130 7.78 0.85 5.68
N LEU A 131 9.11 0.87 5.62
CA LEU A 131 9.96 0.15 4.64
C LEU A 131 10.68 -1.05 5.25
N ALA A 132 10.38 -1.42 6.50
CA ALA A 132 11.17 -2.40 7.23
C ALA A 132 11.25 -3.76 6.51
N ASN A 133 12.37 -4.46 6.67
CA ASN A 133 12.59 -5.78 6.05
C ASN A 133 12.48 -5.72 4.51
N ASN A 134 13.36 -4.94 3.89
CA ASN A 134 13.59 -4.88 2.45
C ASN A 134 15.11 -4.89 2.19
N PHE A 135 15.55 -4.57 0.97
CA PHE A 135 16.96 -4.53 0.58
C PHE A 135 17.41 -3.12 0.17
N ILE A 136 16.75 -2.08 0.70
CA ILE A 136 16.96 -0.70 0.25
C ILE A 136 18.36 -0.23 0.66
N GLU A 137 19.13 0.25 -0.30
CA GLU A 137 20.51 0.73 -0.07
C GLU A 137 20.55 2.25 0.19
N GLN A 138 19.64 3.00 -0.42
CA GLN A 138 19.59 4.46 -0.34
C GLN A 138 18.14 4.95 -0.29
N LEU A 139 17.91 6.05 0.43
CA LEU A 139 16.63 6.74 0.46
C LEU A 139 16.71 8.06 -0.31
N PRO A 140 15.64 8.45 -1.03
CA PRO A 140 15.47 9.82 -1.48
C PRO A 140 15.21 10.73 -0.27
N GLU A 141 15.21 12.05 -0.52
CA GLU A 141 14.90 13.02 0.51
C GLU A 141 13.54 12.76 1.16
N LEU A 142 13.51 12.81 2.50
CA LEU A 142 12.31 12.68 3.28
C LEU A 142 11.54 14.02 3.27
N PRO A 143 10.23 14.01 2.99
CA PRO A 143 9.42 15.22 3.02
C PRO A 143 9.28 15.75 4.44
N PHE A 144 9.16 17.07 4.58
CA PHE A 144 9.04 17.74 5.88
C PHE A 144 7.79 17.32 6.67
N SER A 145 6.74 16.86 5.98
CA SER A 145 5.52 16.33 6.59
C SER A 145 5.72 14.98 7.30
N MET A 146 6.86 14.31 7.07
CA MET A 146 7.14 12.99 7.62
C MET A 146 7.28 13.03 9.14
N ASN A 147 6.35 12.35 9.81
CA ASN A 147 6.30 12.24 11.26
C ASN A 147 6.78 10.86 11.75
N ARG A 148 6.70 9.84 10.90
CA ARG A 148 7.09 8.48 11.28
C ARG A 148 7.68 7.71 10.12
N ALA A 149 8.94 7.29 10.26
CA ALA A 149 9.65 6.43 9.32
C ALA A 149 10.20 5.19 10.04
N VAL A 150 9.74 4.01 9.62
CA VAL A 150 10.26 2.72 10.08
C VAL A 150 11.03 2.08 8.93
N LEU A 151 12.35 2.12 9.03
CA LEU A 151 13.32 1.79 7.97
C LEU A 151 14.19 0.58 8.36
N MET A 152 13.82 -0.13 9.42
CA MET A 152 14.61 -1.19 10.02
C MET A 152 14.93 -2.33 9.04
N ASN A 153 16.05 -3.03 9.26
CA ASN A 153 16.41 -4.22 8.49
C ASN A 153 16.37 -3.97 6.97
N ASN A 154 17.18 -3.01 6.54
CA ASN A 154 17.49 -2.72 5.14
C ASN A 154 19.02 -2.72 4.96
N ASN A 155 19.51 -2.27 3.80
CA ASN A 155 20.93 -2.13 3.50
C ASN A 155 21.38 -0.66 3.52
N LEU A 156 20.72 0.20 4.30
CA LEU A 156 21.00 1.64 4.31
C LEU A 156 22.36 1.93 4.95
N THR A 157 23.34 2.38 4.16
CA THR A 157 24.65 2.80 4.68
C THR A 157 24.68 4.28 5.08
N THR A 158 23.73 5.06 4.58
CA THR A 158 23.62 6.51 4.80
C THR A 158 22.16 6.94 4.84
N LEU A 159 21.91 8.07 5.48
CA LEU A 159 20.60 8.72 5.48
C LEU A 159 20.68 10.07 4.75
N PRO A 160 19.60 10.51 4.09
CA PRO A 160 19.55 11.81 3.42
C PRO A 160 19.58 12.96 4.43
N GLU A 161 20.07 14.13 4.02
CA GLU A 161 20.20 15.30 4.91
C GLU A 161 18.83 15.81 5.43
N SER A 162 17.75 15.59 4.67
CA SER A 162 16.35 15.85 5.10
C SER A 162 16.01 15.28 6.46
N VAL A 163 16.64 14.20 6.91
CA VAL A 163 16.41 13.63 8.24
C VAL A 163 16.66 14.65 9.35
N LEU A 164 17.62 15.56 9.15
CA LEU A 164 17.94 16.65 10.09
C LEU A 164 16.91 17.78 10.08
N ARG A 165 16.02 17.81 9.07
CA ARG A 165 15.00 18.84 8.86
C ARG A 165 13.60 18.39 9.28
N LEU A 166 13.43 17.13 9.68
CA LEU A 166 12.14 16.62 10.16
C LEU A 166 11.71 17.34 11.44
N ALA A 167 10.41 17.30 11.73
CA ALA A 167 9.86 17.84 12.96
C ALA A 167 10.51 17.19 14.20
N GLN A 168 10.66 17.95 15.31
CA GLN A 168 11.35 17.46 16.53
C GLN A 168 10.71 16.20 17.14
N ASN A 169 9.42 15.97 16.89
CA ASN A 169 8.68 14.80 17.35
C ASN A 169 8.65 13.66 16.31
N ALA A 170 9.35 13.81 15.18
CA ALA A 170 9.42 12.77 14.17
C ALA A 170 10.15 11.55 14.71
N PHE A 171 9.57 10.37 14.47
CA PHE A 171 10.16 9.10 14.83
C PHE A 171 10.81 8.46 13.61
N VAL A 172 12.13 8.29 13.64
CA VAL A 172 12.88 7.58 12.59
C VAL A 172 13.60 6.39 13.22
N ASN A 173 13.29 5.18 12.74
CA ASN A 173 13.93 3.96 13.20
C ASN A 173 14.68 3.26 12.07
N VAL A 174 15.99 3.17 12.21
CA VAL A 174 16.93 2.60 11.22
C VAL A 174 17.67 1.38 11.77
N ALA A 175 17.20 0.79 12.88
CA ALA A 175 17.87 -0.37 13.48
C ALA A 175 18.00 -1.53 12.49
N GLY A 176 19.13 -2.24 12.53
CA GLY A 176 19.39 -3.38 11.64
C GLY A 176 19.81 -3.00 10.21
N ASN A 177 20.29 -1.78 10.01
CA ASN A 177 21.03 -1.37 8.81
C ASN A 177 22.55 -1.40 9.09
N PRO A 178 23.40 -1.59 8.06
CA PRO A 178 24.86 -1.63 8.19
C PRO A 178 25.51 -0.28 8.55
#